data_AF-A0A1H7A8H6-F1
#
_entry.id   AF-A0A1H7A8H6-F1
#
_cell.length_a   1.000
_cell.length_b   1.000
_cell.length_c   1.000
_cell.angle_alpha   90.00
_cell.angle_beta   90.00
_cell.angle_gamma   90.00
#
_symmetry.space_group_name_H-M   'P 1'
#
loop_
_entity.id
_entity.type
_entity.pdbx_description
1 polymer ?
#
loop_
_entity_poly.entity_id
_entity_poly.type
_entity_poly.pdbx_seq_one_letter_code
_entity_poly.pdbx_strand_id
1 'polypeptide(L)'
;MANIRRSQSRMDSALFKKLNADIWEFRTHYDGIQYRMLAFWDKTDNLNTLVISTHGFLKKQSKVSDYEILKAQNLRTKYFLDKKSNL
;
A
#
# COMPACT_ATOMS: atom_id res chain seq x y z
N MET A 1 -6.73 -17.21 -7.99
CA MET A 1 -7.08 -15.82 -8.40
C MET A 1 -6.57 -14.85 -7.36
N ALA A 2 -5.69 -13.94 -7.79
CA ALA A 2 -4.79 -13.18 -6.92
C ALA A 2 -5.53 -12.17 -6.03
N ASN A 3 -5.01 -11.98 -4.81
CA ASN A 3 -5.45 -10.98 -3.83
C ASN A 3 -5.62 -9.56 -4.42
N ILE A 4 -4.85 -9.23 -5.47
CA ILE A 4 -4.93 -7.97 -6.22
C ILE A 4 -6.28 -7.77 -6.90
N ARG A 5 -6.84 -8.82 -7.52
CA ARG A 5 -8.16 -8.72 -8.15
C ARG A 5 -9.26 -8.60 -7.10
N ARG A 6 -9.11 -9.28 -5.96
CA ARG A 6 -10.07 -9.17 -4.84
C ARG A 6 -10.07 -7.76 -4.23
N SER A 7 -8.91 -7.14 -4.06
CA SER A 7 -8.78 -5.79 -3.50
C SER A 7 -9.41 -4.69 -4.37
N GLN A 8 -9.65 -4.94 -5.66
CA GLN A 8 -10.34 -3.97 -6.54
C GLN A 8 -11.84 -3.84 -6.21
N SER A 9 -12.44 -4.90 -5.66
CA SER A 9 -13.89 -4.95 -5.42
C SER A 9 -14.29 -4.67 -3.97
N ARG A 10 -13.40 -4.92 -3.00
CA ARG A 10 -13.70 -4.84 -1.56
C ARG A 10 -12.48 -4.44 -0.75
N MET A 11 -12.70 -3.60 0.27
CA MET A 11 -11.71 -3.32 1.31
C MET A 11 -11.75 -4.43 2.36
N ASP A 12 -10.95 -5.47 2.15
CA ASP A 12 -10.86 -6.64 3.02
C ASP A 12 -9.72 -6.46 4.03
N SER A 13 -10.00 -6.56 5.33
CA SER A 13 -8.98 -6.46 6.40
C SER A 13 -7.96 -7.60 6.34
N ALA A 14 -8.30 -8.72 5.68
CA ALA A 14 -7.34 -9.78 5.38
C ALA A 14 -6.31 -9.36 4.32
N LEU A 15 -6.65 -8.39 3.46
CA LEU A 15 -5.78 -7.88 2.39
C LEU A 15 -5.01 -6.63 2.82
N PHE A 16 -5.59 -5.74 3.62
CA PHE A 16 -4.94 -4.52 4.09
C PHE A 16 -4.87 -4.47 5.61
N LYS A 17 -3.65 -4.49 6.15
CA LYS A 17 -3.40 -4.25 7.58
C LYS A 17 -2.89 -2.82 7.76
N LYS A 18 -3.58 -2.00 8.56
CA LYS A 18 -3.09 -0.66 8.92
C LYS A 18 -1.80 -0.79 9.75
N LEU A 19 -0.74 -0.09 9.34
CA LEU A 19 0.52 -0.05 10.09
C LEU A 19 0.60 1.21 10.94
N ASN A 20 0.20 2.36 10.38
CA ASN A 20 0.09 3.62 11.09
C ASN A 20 -1.03 4.48 10.47
N ALA A 21 -1.05 5.79 10.75
CA ALA A 21 -2.08 6.69 10.25
C ALA A 21 -2.23 6.69 8.71
N ASP A 22 -1.10 6.63 7.98
CA ASP A 22 -1.01 6.89 6.55
C ASP A 22 -0.57 5.69 5.70
N ILE A 23 -0.06 4.63 6.32
CA ILE A 23 0.55 3.48 5.63
C ILE A 23 -0.16 2.19 6.03
N TRP A 24 -0.47 1.39 5.01
CA TRP A 24 -1.05 0.07 5.09
C TRP A 24 -0.11 -0.98 4.49
N GLU A 25 -0.08 -2.15 5.11
CA GLU A 25 0.50 -3.36 4.55
C GLU A 25 -0.54 -4.05 3.66
N PHE A 26 -0.27 -4.09 2.37
CA PHE A 26 -1.01 -4.85 1.38
C PHE A 26 -0.45 -6.27 1.25
N ARG A 27 -1.32 -7.25 1.54
CA ARG A 27 -0.96 -8.65 1.69
C ARG A 27 -1.31 -9.40 0.41
N THR A 28 -0.29 -9.81 -0.34
CA THR A 28 -0.48 -10.57 -1.59
C THR A 28 0.17 -11.94 -1.49
N HIS A 29 -0.51 -12.93 -2.04
CA HIS A 29 0.00 -14.28 -2.18
C HIS A 29 0.03 -14.63 -3.66
N TYR A 30 1.19 -15.07 -4.12
CA TYR A 30 1.39 -15.50 -5.50
C TYR A 30 2.34 -16.69 -5.49
N ASP A 31 1.90 -17.79 -6.10
CA ASP A 31 2.71 -19.00 -6.29
C ASP A 31 3.37 -19.52 -5.01
N GLY A 32 2.61 -19.64 -3.91
CA GLY A 32 3.16 -20.09 -2.62
C GLY A 32 3.93 -19.02 -1.85
N ILE A 33 4.34 -17.92 -2.50
CA ILE A 33 5.14 -16.86 -1.90
C ILE A 33 4.23 -15.78 -1.30
N GLN A 34 4.54 -15.39 -0.06
CA GLN A 34 3.88 -14.27 0.62
C GLN A 34 4.67 -12.98 0.36
N TYR A 35 4.08 -12.09 -0.43
CA TYR A 35 4.58 -10.74 -0.65
C TYR A 35 3.86 -9.76 0.28
N ARG A 36 4.61 -8.76 0.73
CA ARG A 36 4.07 -7.61 1.47
C ARG A 36 4.42 -6.38 0.68
N MET A 37 3.42 -5.59 0.37
CA MET A 37 3.62 -4.27 -0.22
C MET A 37 3.18 -3.21 0.77
N LEU A 38 3.83 -2.06 0.76
CA LEU A 38 3.32 -0.90 1.47
C LEU A 38 2.48 -0.06 0.52
N ALA A 39 1.40 0.48 1.04
CA ALA A 39 0.45 1.24 0.27
C ALA A 39 -0.20 2.34 1.10
N PHE A 40 -0.72 3.35 0.42
CA PHE A 40 -1.51 4.41 1.02
C PHE A 40 -2.74 4.69 0.16
N TRP A 41 -3.75 5.27 0.80
CA TRP A 41 -4.96 5.72 0.11
C TRP A 41 -4.78 7.14 -0.40
N ASP A 42 -5.08 7.35 -1.67
CA ASP A 42 -5.31 8.65 -2.25
C ASP A 42 -6.82 8.84 -2.42
N LYS A 43 -7.36 9.79 -1.66
CA LYS A 43 -8.78 10.16 -1.62
C LYS A 43 -8.98 11.62 -2.01
N THR A 44 -8.05 12.21 -2.75
CA THR A 44 -8.17 13.63 -3.14
C THR A 44 -9.24 13.85 -4.21
N ASP A 45 -9.58 12.81 -4.97
CA ASP A 45 -10.72 12.82 -5.89
C ASP A 45 -11.98 12.37 -5.12
N ASN A 46 -13.08 13.11 -5.29
CA ASN A 46 -14.36 12.83 -4.65
C ASN A 46 -15.09 11.65 -5.31
N LEU A 47 -14.71 11.27 -6.54
CA LEU A 47 -15.30 10.16 -7.28
C LEU A 47 -14.49 8.87 -7.14
N ASN A 48 -13.16 8.99 -7.19
CA ASN A 48 -12.26 7.83 -7.20
C ASN A 48 -11.36 7.80 -5.97
N THR A 49 -11.39 6.66 -5.27
CA THR A 49 -10.40 6.35 -4.24
C THR A 49 -9.35 5.41 -4.82
N LEU A 50 -8.09 5.84 -4.81
CA LEU A 50 -6.97 5.03 -5.29
C LEU A 50 -6.20 4.40 -4.13
N VAL A 51 -5.74 3.17 -4.34
CA VAL A 51 -4.72 2.52 -3.49
C VAL A 51 -3.40 2.58 -4.24
N ILE A 52 -2.46 3.36 -3.75
CA ILE A 52 -1.14 3.50 -4.35
C ILE A 52 -0.18 2.62 -3.57
N SER A 53 0.42 1.64 -4.23
CA SER A 53 1.48 0.83 -3.63
C SER A 53 2.85 1.44 -3.91
N THR A 54 3.67 1.63 -2.87
CA THR A 54 4.99 2.25 -3.00
C THR A 54 6.03 1.23 -3.46
N HIS A 55 6.17 0.14 -2.71
CA HIS A 55 7.15 -0.91 -2.98
C HIS A 55 6.75 -2.20 -2.25
N GLY A 56 7.29 -3.31 -2.72
CA GLY A 56 7.08 -4.64 -2.16
C GLY A 56 8.36 -5.26 -1.64
N PHE A 57 8.21 -6.20 -0.72
CA PHE A 57 9.29 -7.04 -0.21
C PHE A 57 8.77 -8.45 0.11
N LEU A 58 9.69 -9.42 0.06
CA LEU A 58 9.39 -10.78 0.53
C LEU A 58 9.25 -10.74 2.05
N LYS A 59 8.24 -11.45 2.56
CA LYS A 59 8.05 -11.59 4.01
C LYS A 59 9.21 -12.39 4.61
N LYS A 60 10.19 -11.69 5.18
CA LYS A 60 11.29 -12.31 5.95
C LYS A 60 11.00 -12.32 7.46
N GLN A 61 10.28 -11.32 7.96
CA GLN A 61 9.97 -11.14 9.38
C GLN A 61 8.47 -10.82 9.56
N SER A 62 7.94 -11.03 10.77
CA SER A 62 6.51 -10.81 11.07
C SER A 62 6.15 -9.32 11.16
N LYS A 63 7.07 -8.50 11.67
CA LYS A 63 6.91 -7.05 11.78
C LYS A 63 7.58 -6.35 10.59
N VAL A 64 6.89 -5.36 10.01
CA VAL A 64 7.49 -4.44 9.05
C VAL A 64 8.44 -3.51 9.80
N SER A 65 9.66 -3.32 9.30
CA SER A 65 10.62 -2.44 9.94
C SER A 65 10.22 -0.98 9.82
N ASP A 66 10.62 -0.17 10.80
CA ASP A 66 10.31 1.27 10.81
C ASP A 66 10.97 1.99 9.61
N TYR A 67 12.10 1.47 9.12
CA TYR A 67 12.75 1.95 7.90
C TYR A 67 11.85 1.82 6.66
N GLU A 68 11.21 0.65 6.46
CA GLU A 68 10.31 0.43 5.32
C GLU A 68 9.07 1.34 5.40
N ILE A 69 8.56 1.57 6.61
CA ILE A 69 7.43 2.48 6.86
C ILE A 69 7.83 3.92 6.54
N LEU A 70 8.99 4.39 7.04
CA LEU A 70 9.49 5.75 6.78
C LEU A 70 9.72 5.98 5.28
N LYS A 71 10.30 4.99 4.58
CA LYS A 71 10.46 5.02 3.13
C LYS A 71 9.12 5.18 2.41
N ALA A 72 8.09 4.43 2.82
CA ALA A 72 6.75 4.54 2.24
C ALA A 72 6.11 5.91 2.51
N GLN A 73 6.31 6.50 3.69
CA GLN A 73 5.85 7.85 4.01
C GLN A 73 6.53 8.91 3.13
N ASN A 74 7.84 8.81 2.92
CA ASN A 74 8.57 9.74 2.04
C ASN A 74 8.08 9.64 0.59
N LEU A 75 7.84 8.43 0.09
CA LEU A 75 7.29 8.21 -1.25
C LEU A 75 5.85 8.75 -1.39
N ARG A 76 5.02 8.60 -0.34
CA ARG A 76 3.68 9.19 -0.29
C ARG A 76 3.75 10.72 -0.37
N THR A 77 4.60 11.34 0.43
CA THR A 77 4.79 12.81 0.39
C THR A 77 5.21 13.27 -0.99
N LYS A 78 6.19 12.59 -1.60
CA LYS A 78 6.62 12.87 -2.97
C LYS A 78 5.47 12.75 -3.98
N TYR A 79 4.70 11.67 -3.93
CA TYR A 79 3.54 11.47 -4.80
C TYR A 79 2.56 12.65 -4.75
N PHE A 80 2.20 13.14 -3.55
CA PHE A 80 1.28 14.26 -3.43
C PHE A 80 1.88 15.61 -3.84
N LEU A 81 3.20 15.80 -3.67
CA LEU A 81 3.89 16.98 -4.19
C LEU A 81 3.89 16.97 -5.73
N ASP A 82 4.32 15.86 -6.33
CA ASP A 82 4.36 15.70 -7.78
C ASP A 82 2.96 15.83 -8.40
N LYS A 83 1.93 15.29 -7.74
CA LYS A 83 0.53 15.42 -8.18
C LYS A 83 0.05 16.87 -8.18
N LYS A 84 0.46 17.68 -7.20
CA LYS A 84 0.13 19.12 -7.14
C LYS A 84 0.89 19.94 -8.17
N SER A 85 2.14 19.58 -8.47
CA SER A 85 2.96 20.30 -9.46
C SER A 85 2.55 20.02 -10.91
N ASN A 86 1.86 18.90 -11.16
CA ASN A 86 1.34 18.52 -12.48
C ASN A 86 -0.14 18.94 -12.68
N LEU A 87 -0.69 19.76 -11.78
CA LEU A 87 -1.98 20.44 -11.88
C LEU A 87 -1.75 21.92 -12.18
#